data_AF-A0A7D9LCY4-F1
#
_entry.id   AF-A0A7D9LCY4-F1
#
_cell.length_a   1.000
_cell.length_b   1.000
_cell.length_c   1.000
_cell.angle_alpha   90.00
_cell.angle_beta   90.00
_cell.angle_gamma   90.00
#
_symmetry.space_group_name_H-M   'P 1'
#
loop_
_entity.id
_entity.type
_entity.pdbx_description
1 polymer ?
#
loop_
_entity_poly.entity_id
_entity_poly.type
_entity_poly.pdbx_seq_one_letter_code
_entity_poly.pdbx_strand_id
1 'polypeptide(L)'
;MSVHGSEANRGVESEFGSVSLEETRIRSKRSVVKRRITTTLRKLEGLVAKFGSKTIIKGYVNNLSEYLKEAEALNTQLLTLVHESEHEAVLIWYEEQLERVNDAKLEAESHLEGRLHEVSSVAGTFPGMQESAQIPNLISSKSVMTCSSKSSGKGAEVRAKAFAAELKAKQLMEEEEKRKQELEKQLELEKM
;
A
#
# COMPACT_ATOMS: atom_id res chain seq x y z
N MET A 1 12.61 46.82 -52.52
CA MET A 1 11.31 46.33 -52.02
C MET A 1 11.61 45.17 -51.07
N SER A 2 11.29 45.36 -49.79
CA SER A 2 11.32 44.34 -48.75
C SER A 2 10.23 43.30 -48.96
N VAL A 3 10.52 42.03 -48.66
CA VAL A 3 9.87 41.11 -47.68
C VAL A 3 10.57 39.75 -47.79
N HIS A 4 11.29 39.21 -46.79
CA HIS A 4 10.86 38.60 -45.51
C HIS A 4 9.90 37.40 -45.63
N GLY A 5 10.23 36.31 -44.92
CA GLY A 5 9.33 35.24 -44.49
C GLY A 5 9.80 33.85 -44.95
N SER A 6 10.43 33.04 -44.08
CA SER A 6 9.77 32.07 -43.16
C SER A 6 9.34 30.80 -43.92
N GLU A 7 9.57 29.56 -43.49
CA GLU A 7 9.33 29.00 -42.16
C GLU A 7 10.26 27.81 -41.89
N ALA A 8 11.03 27.88 -40.81
CA ALA A 8 11.49 26.70 -40.09
C ALA A 8 10.51 26.51 -38.92
N ASN A 9 9.57 25.59 -39.04
CA ASN A 9 8.75 25.18 -37.89
C ASN A 9 8.30 23.72 -38.04
N ARG A 10 9.16 22.80 -37.59
CA ARG A 10 8.78 21.41 -37.33
C ARG A 10 9.57 20.93 -36.13
N GLY A 11 8.85 20.62 -35.05
CA GLY A 11 9.40 19.89 -33.92
C GLY A 11 9.21 20.55 -32.56
N VAL A 12 7.98 20.93 -32.22
CA VAL A 12 7.58 21.07 -30.81
C VAL A 12 6.35 20.18 -30.58
N GLU A 13 6.50 18.89 -30.89
CA GLU A 13 5.49 17.90 -30.51
C GLU A 13 5.69 17.51 -29.05
N SER A 14 4.97 18.24 -28.19
CA SER A 14 4.10 17.68 -27.14
C SER A 14 4.73 16.81 -26.05
N GLU A 15 5.60 17.38 -25.23
CA GLU A 15 5.92 16.82 -23.90
C GLU A 15 4.69 16.83 -22.97
N PHE A 16 3.72 17.73 -23.18
CA PHE A 16 2.48 17.78 -22.40
C PHE A 16 1.51 16.62 -22.71
N GLY A 17 1.50 16.10 -23.94
CA GLY A 17 0.63 14.98 -24.31
C GLY A 17 1.07 13.64 -23.74
N SER A 18 2.38 13.44 -23.54
CA SER A 18 2.95 12.19 -23.00
C SER A 18 2.79 12.08 -21.47
N VAL A 19 2.92 13.20 -20.74
CA VAL A 19 2.71 13.23 -19.28
C VAL A 19 1.26 12.87 -18.90
N SER A 20 0.28 13.40 -19.62
CA SER A 20 -1.14 13.09 -19.38
C SER A 20 -1.50 11.61 -19.64
N LEU A 21 -0.88 10.99 -20.66
CA LEU A 21 -1.11 9.58 -20.96
C LEU A 21 -0.51 8.65 -19.90
N GLU A 22 0.71 8.93 -19.42
CA GLU A 22 1.34 8.08 -18.40
C GLU A 22 0.66 8.24 -17.04
N GLU A 23 0.21 9.46 -16.69
CA GLU A 23 -0.58 9.71 -15.48
C GLU A 23 -1.87 8.86 -15.47
N THR A 24 -2.66 8.89 -16.54
CA THR A 24 -3.91 8.12 -16.65
C THR A 24 -3.66 6.61 -16.61
N ARG A 25 -2.56 6.15 -17.21
CA ARG A 25 -2.12 4.75 -17.14
C ARG A 25 -1.77 4.33 -15.71
N ILE A 26 -1.03 5.14 -14.97
CA ILE A 26 -0.67 4.86 -13.57
C ILE A 26 -1.92 4.84 -12.68
N ARG A 27 -2.84 5.82 -12.84
CA ARG A 27 -4.12 5.81 -12.11
C ARG A 27 -4.92 4.53 -12.40
N SER A 28 -4.93 4.07 -13.65
CA SER A 28 -5.57 2.81 -14.04
C SER A 28 -4.94 1.60 -13.36
N LYS A 29 -3.59 1.52 -13.32
CA LYS A 29 -2.87 0.46 -12.59
C LYS A 29 -3.18 0.50 -11.09
N ARG A 30 -3.18 1.68 -10.45
CA ARG A 30 -3.55 1.85 -9.02
C ARG A 30 -4.93 1.28 -8.74
N SER A 31 -5.91 1.54 -9.62
CA SER A 31 -7.26 0.97 -9.50
C SER A 31 -7.27 -0.57 -9.55
N VAL A 32 -6.48 -1.16 -10.45
CA VAL A 32 -6.33 -2.63 -10.55
C VAL A 32 -5.70 -3.19 -9.27
N VAL A 33 -4.63 -2.58 -8.78
CA VAL A 33 -3.96 -3.02 -7.54
C VAL A 33 -4.90 -2.91 -6.34
N LYS A 34 -5.65 -1.81 -6.19
CA LYS A 34 -6.67 -1.67 -5.14
C LYS A 34 -7.71 -2.79 -5.18
N ARG A 35 -8.16 -3.17 -6.38
CA ARG A 35 -9.09 -4.30 -6.55
C ARG A 35 -8.47 -5.63 -6.12
N ARG A 36 -7.20 -5.86 -6.47
CA ARG A 36 -6.45 -7.07 -6.04
C ARG A 36 -6.31 -7.11 -4.53
N ILE A 37 -5.90 -6.02 -3.89
CA ILE A 37 -5.82 -5.89 -2.42
C ILE A 37 -7.17 -6.21 -1.80
N THR A 38 -8.23 -5.51 -2.21
CA THR A 38 -9.59 -5.68 -1.66
C THR A 38 -10.10 -7.13 -1.79
N THR A 39 -9.88 -7.75 -2.94
CA THR A 39 -10.31 -9.14 -3.19
C THR A 39 -9.53 -10.14 -2.34
N THR A 40 -8.24 -9.87 -2.14
CA THR A 40 -7.31 -10.72 -1.38
C THR A 40 -7.59 -10.61 0.11
N LEU A 41 -7.87 -9.40 0.62
CA LEU A 41 -8.31 -9.16 2.00
C LEU A 41 -9.58 -9.94 2.34
N ARG A 42 -10.63 -9.83 1.51
CA ARG A 42 -11.89 -10.56 1.73
C ARG A 42 -11.69 -12.09 1.78
N LYS A 43 -10.79 -12.61 0.93
CA LYS A 43 -10.45 -14.05 0.92
C LYS A 43 -9.69 -14.45 2.19
N LEU A 44 -8.75 -13.60 2.64
CA LEU A 44 -7.99 -13.81 3.86
C LEU A 44 -8.91 -13.80 5.09
N GLU A 45 -9.76 -12.79 5.24
CA GLU A 45 -10.77 -12.71 6.32
C GLU A 45 -11.64 -13.97 6.34
N GLY A 46 -12.15 -14.40 5.18
CA GLY A 46 -12.94 -15.62 5.06
C GLY A 46 -12.19 -16.91 5.42
N LEU A 47 -10.87 -16.96 5.20
CA LEU A 47 -10.03 -18.08 5.61
C LEU A 47 -9.77 -18.06 7.12
N VAL A 48 -9.45 -16.90 7.69
CA VAL A 48 -9.25 -16.73 9.14
C VAL A 48 -10.52 -17.12 9.90
N ALA A 49 -11.68 -16.62 9.47
CA ALA A 49 -12.97 -16.94 10.10
C ALA A 49 -13.34 -18.43 10.03
N LYS A 50 -12.87 -19.15 9.01
CA LYS A 50 -13.15 -20.59 8.81
C LYS A 50 -12.03 -21.51 9.30
N PHE A 51 -11.04 -21.00 10.03
CA PHE A 51 -9.85 -21.76 10.43
C PHE A 51 -9.15 -22.44 9.24
N GLY A 52 -9.02 -21.71 8.14
CA GLY A 52 -8.42 -22.18 6.89
C GLY A 52 -6.96 -22.64 7.06
N SER A 53 -6.42 -23.30 6.03
CA SER A 53 -5.05 -23.83 6.07
C SER A 53 -4.01 -22.73 6.36
N LYS A 54 -3.10 -23.00 7.31
CA LYS A 54 -2.01 -22.09 7.71
C LYS A 54 -1.17 -21.65 6.52
N THR A 55 -0.81 -22.58 5.64
CA THR A 55 0.00 -22.31 4.45
C THR A 55 -0.72 -21.38 3.49
N ILE A 56 -2.03 -21.58 3.31
CA ILE A 56 -2.85 -20.75 2.43
C ILE A 56 -2.95 -19.33 3.01
N ILE A 57 -3.24 -19.19 4.31
CA ILE A 57 -3.30 -17.90 5.01
C ILE A 57 -1.99 -17.13 4.81
N LYS A 58 -0.83 -17.76 5.06
CA LYS A 58 0.50 -17.15 4.83
C LYS A 58 0.69 -16.72 3.37
N GLY A 59 0.24 -17.54 2.41
CA GLY A 59 0.27 -17.19 0.99
C GLY A 59 -0.52 -15.92 0.66
N TYR A 60 -1.71 -15.74 1.24
CA TYR A 60 -2.50 -14.53 1.08
C TYR A 60 -1.83 -13.29 1.71
N VAL A 61 -1.23 -13.43 2.90
CA VAL A 61 -0.47 -12.34 3.54
C VAL A 61 0.73 -11.91 2.68
N ASN A 62 1.46 -12.86 2.10
CA ASN A 62 2.57 -12.56 1.20
C ASN A 62 2.08 -11.83 -0.07
N ASN A 63 0.99 -12.29 -0.68
CA ASN A 63 0.40 -11.62 -1.84
C ASN A 63 0.00 -10.17 -1.53
N LEU A 64 -0.60 -9.92 -0.37
CA LEU A 64 -0.94 -8.55 0.07
C LEU A 64 0.31 -7.67 0.21
N SER A 65 1.40 -8.23 0.74
CA SER A 65 2.67 -7.52 0.87
C SER A 65 3.25 -7.13 -0.49
N GLU A 66 3.18 -8.02 -1.49
CA GLU A 66 3.61 -7.72 -2.86
C GLU A 66 2.72 -6.65 -3.51
N TYR A 67 1.41 -6.71 -3.32
CA TYR A 67 0.51 -5.67 -3.83
C TYR A 67 0.73 -4.31 -3.17
N LEU A 68 1.14 -4.26 -1.90
CA LEU A 68 1.53 -3.00 -1.26
C LEU A 68 2.79 -2.40 -1.88
N LYS A 69 3.81 -3.21 -2.15
CA LYS A 69 5.03 -2.74 -2.85
C LYS A 69 4.69 -2.19 -4.24
N GLU A 70 3.81 -2.88 -4.98
CA GLU A 70 3.32 -2.40 -6.27
C GLU A 70 2.54 -1.08 -6.11
N ALA A 71 1.68 -0.98 -5.10
CA ALA A 71 0.92 0.24 -4.80
C ALA A 71 1.84 1.42 -4.46
N GLU A 72 2.89 1.20 -3.65
CA GLU A 72 3.91 2.19 -3.29
C GLU A 72 4.64 2.71 -4.52
N ALA A 73 5.16 1.80 -5.35
CA ALA A 73 5.88 2.17 -6.58
C ALA A 73 5.00 3.01 -7.53
N LEU A 74 3.73 2.64 -7.69
CA LEU A 74 2.76 3.42 -8.48
C LEU A 74 2.45 4.77 -7.84
N ASN A 75 2.44 4.85 -6.50
CA ASN A 75 2.20 6.09 -5.77
C ASN A 75 3.35 7.07 -5.99
N THR A 76 4.59 6.61 -5.82
CA THR A 76 5.81 7.40 -6.06
C THR A 76 5.86 7.91 -7.50
N GLN A 77 5.57 7.05 -8.48
CA GLN A 77 5.52 7.48 -9.89
C GLN A 77 4.45 8.54 -10.10
N LEU A 78 3.24 8.36 -9.55
CA LEU A 78 2.17 9.33 -9.73
C LEU A 78 2.50 10.70 -9.13
N LEU A 79 3.15 10.75 -7.95
CA LEU A 79 3.56 12.00 -7.32
C LEU A 79 4.51 12.82 -8.19
N THR A 80 5.34 12.18 -9.03
CA THR A 80 6.21 12.89 -9.98
C THR A 80 5.46 13.47 -11.19
N LEU A 81 4.25 13.01 -11.45
CA LEU A 81 3.47 13.38 -12.64
C LEU A 81 2.32 14.34 -12.32
N VAL A 82 1.75 14.27 -11.12
CA VAL A 82 0.62 15.13 -10.72
C VAL A 82 1.09 16.45 -10.11
N HIS A 83 0.23 17.46 -10.20
CA HIS A 83 0.44 18.72 -9.49
C HIS A 83 0.47 18.52 -7.97
N GLU A 84 1.26 19.36 -7.28
CA GLU A 84 1.43 19.34 -5.83
C GLU A 84 0.10 19.44 -5.07
N SER A 85 -0.89 20.15 -5.64
CA SER A 85 -2.24 20.25 -5.07
C SER A 85 -2.97 18.91 -4.95
N GLU A 86 -2.56 17.88 -5.71
CA GLU A 86 -3.12 16.52 -5.66
C GLU A 86 -2.28 15.54 -4.84
N HIS A 87 -1.08 15.92 -4.38
CA HIS A 87 -0.16 15.02 -3.69
C HIS A 87 -0.78 14.42 -2.43
N GLU A 88 -1.48 15.24 -1.64
CA GLU A 88 -2.18 14.79 -0.43
C GLU A 88 -3.18 13.67 -0.74
N ALA A 89 -3.99 13.83 -1.79
CA ALA A 89 -4.98 12.81 -2.18
C ALA A 89 -4.31 11.52 -2.66
N VAL A 90 -3.15 11.64 -3.32
CA VAL A 90 -2.34 10.49 -3.74
C VAL A 90 -1.77 9.74 -2.53
N LEU A 91 -1.26 10.46 -1.52
CA LEU A 91 -0.73 9.89 -0.28
C LEU A 91 -1.82 9.22 0.57
N ILE A 92 -2.93 9.91 0.83
CA ILE A 92 -4.06 9.37 1.62
C ILE A 92 -4.53 8.02 1.04
N TRP A 93 -4.65 7.92 -0.29
CA TRP A 93 -5.08 6.68 -0.93
C TRP A 93 -4.15 5.50 -0.60
N TYR A 94 -2.83 5.74 -0.54
CA TYR A 94 -1.83 4.71 -0.26
C TYR A 94 -1.84 4.33 1.21
N GLU A 95 -1.90 5.33 2.10
CA GLU A 95 -2.02 5.12 3.55
C GLU A 95 -3.24 4.27 3.90
N GLU A 96 -4.40 4.55 3.30
CA GLU A 96 -5.60 3.72 3.50
C GLU A 96 -5.40 2.26 3.07
N GLN A 97 -4.62 1.99 2.01
CA GLN A 97 -4.34 0.60 1.60
C GLN A 97 -3.36 -0.05 2.58
N LEU A 98 -2.33 0.69 3.00
CA LEU A 98 -1.32 0.24 3.93
C LEU A 98 -1.91 -0.15 5.28
N GLU A 99 -2.76 0.71 5.85
CA GLU A 99 -3.45 0.44 7.12
C GLU A 99 -4.28 -0.84 7.04
N ARG A 100 -5.16 -0.95 6.02
CA ARG A 100 -6.01 -2.13 5.83
C ARG A 100 -5.24 -3.43 5.70
N VAL A 101 -4.11 -3.41 4.98
CA VAL A 101 -3.29 -4.60 4.81
C VAL A 101 -2.53 -4.95 6.10
N ASN A 102 -2.03 -3.96 6.82
CA ASN A 102 -1.35 -4.18 8.10
C ASN A 102 -2.28 -4.74 9.17
N ASP A 103 -3.51 -4.22 9.26
CA ASP A 103 -4.52 -4.75 10.18
C ASP A 103 -4.83 -6.21 9.88
N ALA A 104 -5.10 -6.53 8.62
CA ALA A 104 -5.39 -7.91 8.21
C ALA A 104 -4.20 -8.85 8.40
N LYS A 105 -2.97 -8.36 8.22
CA LYS A 105 -1.75 -9.12 8.49
C LYS A 105 -1.62 -9.43 9.98
N LEU A 106 -1.82 -8.44 10.84
CA LEU A 106 -1.74 -8.60 12.29
C LEU A 106 -2.80 -9.57 12.81
N GLU A 107 -4.03 -9.48 12.29
CA GLU A 107 -5.09 -10.44 12.59
C GLU A 107 -4.74 -11.86 12.14
N ALA A 108 -4.23 -12.02 10.92
CA ALA A 108 -3.81 -13.32 10.40
C ALA A 108 -2.64 -13.92 11.20
N GLU A 109 -1.66 -13.12 11.59
CA GLU A 109 -0.52 -13.56 12.42
C GLU A 109 -0.99 -14.00 13.80
N SER A 110 -1.85 -13.22 14.46
CA SER A 110 -2.48 -13.58 15.74
C SER A 110 -3.26 -14.91 15.64
N HIS A 111 -4.02 -15.09 14.55
CA HIS A 111 -4.73 -16.35 14.30
C HIS A 111 -3.79 -17.55 14.12
N LEU A 112 -2.63 -17.36 13.48
CA LEU A 112 -1.64 -18.42 13.27
C LEU A 112 -0.88 -18.76 14.55
N GLU A 113 -0.54 -17.76 15.37
CA GLU A 113 0.12 -17.91 16.68
C GLU A 113 -0.75 -18.75 17.63
N GLY A 114 -2.05 -18.44 17.71
CA GLY A 114 -3.02 -19.20 18.51
C GLY A 114 -3.16 -20.67 18.07
N ARG A 115 -2.64 -21.01 16.90
CA ARG A 115 -2.69 -22.36 16.30
C ARG A 115 -1.34 -23.06 16.29
N LEU A 116 -0.31 -22.55 16.96
CA LEU A 116 1.07 -23.07 16.87
C LEU A 116 1.15 -24.59 17.11
N HIS A 117 0.32 -25.12 18.01
CA HIS A 117 0.27 -26.54 18.39
C HIS A 117 -0.47 -27.46 17.40
N GLU A 118 -1.18 -26.90 16.42
CA GLU A 118 -1.82 -27.72 15.37
C GLU A 118 -0.75 -28.30 14.43
N VAL A 119 -0.71 -29.62 14.33
CA VAL A 119 0.15 -30.34 13.40
C VAL A 119 -0.14 -29.87 11.97
N SER A 120 0.90 -29.45 11.25
CA SER A 120 0.76 -29.02 9.85
C SER A 120 0.19 -30.18 9.05
N SER A 121 -1.05 -30.05 8.56
CA SER A 121 -1.64 -31.03 7.65
C SER A 121 -0.92 -30.95 6.31
N VAL A 122 0.18 -31.68 6.20
CA VAL A 122 0.81 -32.01 4.93
C VAL A 122 -0.17 -32.89 4.18
N ALA A 123 -0.80 -32.33 3.15
CA ALA A 123 -1.54 -33.11 2.18
C ALA A 123 -0.53 -33.89 1.33
N GLY A 124 -0.33 -35.16 1.67
CA GLY A 124 0.42 -36.10 0.84
C GLY A 124 0.89 -37.33 1.59
N THR A 125 0.05 -38.36 1.66
CA THR A 125 0.38 -39.80 1.43
C THR A 125 -0.96 -40.57 1.31
N PHE A 126 -1.15 -41.32 0.22
CA PHE A 126 -2.31 -42.20 -0.05
C PHE A 126 -2.19 -43.57 0.71
N PRO A 127 -3.04 -44.58 0.45
CA PRO A 127 -4.27 -44.93 1.15
C PRO A 127 -4.14 -46.21 2.00
N GLY A 128 -5.00 -46.35 3.02
CA GLY A 128 -5.31 -47.65 3.62
C GLY A 128 -4.66 -47.92 4.97
N MET A 129 -5.40 -47.66 6.03
CA MET A 129 -5.71 -48.65 7.08
C MET A 129 -6.77 -48.04 8.00
N GLN A 130 -7.93 -48.67 8.02
CA GLN A 130 -8.92 -48.50 9.07
C GLN A 130 -8.30 -49.00 10.38
N GLU A 131 -8.53 -48.30 11.51
CA GLU A 131 -9.26 -48.93 12.61
C GLU A 131 -9.78 -47.92 13.64
N SER A 132 -11.10 -47.94 13.77
CA SER A 132 -11.97 -47.60 14.90
C SER A 132 -11.37 -47.04 16.20
N ALA A 133 -11.87 -45.86 16.59
CA ALA A 133 -12.36 -45.63 17.96
C ALA A 133 -13.42 -44.51 18.00
N GLN A 134 -14.68 -44.93 18.10
CA GLN A 134 -15.83 -44.28 18.73
C GLN A 134 -15.96 -42.74 18.73
N ILE A 135 -16.91 -42.25 17.93
CA ILE A 135 -17.71 -41.05 18.22
C ILE A 135 -19.12 -41.54 18.58
N PRO A 136 -19.71 -41.06 19.68
CA PRO A 136 -20.93 -40.26 19.51
C PRO A 136 -21.03 -39.12 20.53
N ASN A 137 -21.23 -37.88 20.07
CA ASN A 137 -22.53 -37.23 20.27
C ASN A 137 -22.63 -35.81 19.69
N LEU A 138 -23.80 -35.61 19.08
CA LEU A 138 -24.41 -34.36 18.64
C LEU A 138 -24.90 -33.54 19.84
N ILE A 139 -24.60 -32.24 19.92
CA ILE A 139 -25.46 -31.16 20.48
C ILE A 139 -25.06 -29.86 19.76
N SER A 140 -25.80 -29.37 18.76
CA SER A 140 -26.97 -28.47 18.83
C SER A 140 -26.72 -27.06 19.41
N SER A 141 -26.72 -26.10 18.48
CA SER A 141 -27.39 -24.78 18.53
C SER A 141 -26.85 -23.59 19.35
N LYS A 142 -26.75 -22.47 18.61
CA LYS A 142 -26.96 -21.05 18.96
C LYS A 142 -25.94 -20.32 19.86
N SER A 143 -25.29 -19.32 19.26
CA SER A 143 -25.07 -17.99 19.89
C SER A 143 -24.83 -16.96 18.79
N VAL A 144 -25.89 -16.29 18.31
CA VAL A 144 -26.23 -14.87 18.59
C VAL A 144 -25.20 -13.88 18.04
N MET A 145 -25.60 -13.28 16.92
CA MET A 145 -25.18 -11.96 16.45
C MET A 145 -25.29 -10.93 17.58
N THR A 146 -24.23 -10.17 17.83
CA THR A 146 -24.34 -8.74 18.17
C THR A 146 -23.17 -7.97 17.59
N CYS A 147 -23.48 -7.10 16.63
CA CYS A 147 -22.67 -5.99 16.20
C CYS A 147 -22.43 -5.00 17.36
N SER A 148 -21.19 -4.57 17.54
CA SER A 148 -20.86 -3.32 18.23
C SER A 148 -19.72 -2.63 17.49
N SER A 149 -20.10 -1.80 16.52
CA SER A 149 -19.28 -0.72 16.00
C SER A 149 -19.31 0.43 17.01
N LYS A 150 -18.11 0.98 17.32
CA LYS A 150 -17.75 2.17 18.14
C LYS A 150 -16.80 1.72 19.24
N SER A 151 -15.62 2.29 19.47
CA SER A 151 -15.00 3.56 19.08
C SER A 151 -13.52 3.43 19.49
N SER A 152 -12.56 4.04 18.82
CA SER A 152 -11.91 5.25 19.37
C SER A 152 -10.83 5.73 18.40
N GLY A 153 -11.24 6.62 17.48
CA GLY A 153 -10.35 7.39 16.61
C GLY A 153 -9.61 8.50 17.35
N LYS A 154 -8.82 8.16 18.38
CA LYS A 154 -7.98 9.13 19.11
C LYS A 154 -6.47 8.87 18.98
N GLY A 155 -6.06 7.73 18.44
CA GLY A 155 -4.63 7.40 18.22
C GLY A 155 -4.05 7.91 16.91
N ALA A 156 -4.90 8.14 15.89
CA ALA A 156 -4.47 8.55 14.55
C ALA A 156 -4.04 10.03 14.50
N GLU A 157 -4.73 10.91 15.24
CA GLU A 157 -4.47 12.35 15.18
C GLU A 157 -3.13 12.77 15.82
N VAL A 158 -2.66 12.01 16.83
CA VAL A 158 -1.41 12.31 17.53
C VAL A 158 -0.18 11.87 16.73
N ARG A 159 -0.30 10.78 15.94
CA ARG A 159 0.80 10.26 15.10
C ARG A 159 0.92 10.98 13.76
N ALA A 160 -0.17 11.49 13.20
CA ALA A 160 -0.15 12.33 11.99
C ALA A 160 0.61 13.66 12.22
N LYS A 161 0.49 14.28 13.41
CA LYS A 161 1.17 15.55 13.72
C LYS A 161 2.69 15.38 13.94
N ALA A 162 3.13 14.24 14.47
CA ALA A 162 4.55 13.99 14.74
C ALA A 162 5.35 13.74 13.44
N PHE A 163 4.79 12.99 12.49
CA PHE A 163 5.48 12.66 11.24
C PHE A 163 5.50 13.85 10.25
N ALA A 164 4.44 14.66 10.21
CA ALA A 164 4.41 15.90 9.42
C ALA A 164 5.43 16.95 9.90
N ALA A 165 5.69 17.02 11.21
CA ALA A 165 6.70 17.90 11.77
C ALA A 165 8.13 17.41 11.44
N GLU A 166 8.38 16.10 11.45
CA GLU A 166 9.68 15.52 11.09
C GLU A 166 9.99 15.71 9.59
N LEU A 167 8.99 15.62 8.72
CA LEU A 167 9.17 15.78 7.27
C LEU A 167 9.40 17.25 6.88
N LYS A 168 8.67 18.19 7.52
CA LYS A 168 8.97 19.63 7.39
C LYS A 168 10.34 20.00 7.92
N ALA A 169 10.81 19.39 9.01
CA ALA A 169 12.15 19.62 9.55
C ALA A 169 13.25 19.15 8.59
N LYS A 170 13.04 18.01 7.90
CA LYS A 170 13.97 17.53 6.86
C LYS A 170 14.01 18.44 5.62
N GLN A 171 12.85 18.93 5.16
CA GLN A 171 12.80 19.88 4.05
C GLN A 171 13.46 21.23 4.39
N LEU A 172 13.27 21.75 5.61
CA LEU A 172 13.91 22.99 6.07
C LEU A 172 15.44 22.86 6.17
N MET A 173 15.96 21.73 6.65
CA MET A 173 17.41 21.50 6.68
C MET A 173 18.00 21.40 5.28
N GLU A 174 17.31 20.75 4.33
CA GLU A 174 17.79 20.64 2.96
C GLU A 174 17.76 22.01 2.23
N GLU A 175 16.76 22.85 2.51
CA GLU A 175 16.69 24.21 1.98
C GLU A 175 17.76 25.13 2.59
N GLU A 176 18.03 25.03 3.90
CA GLU A 176 19.09 25.79 4.56
C GLU A 176 20.48 25.39 4.07
N GLU A 177 20.71 24.09 3.82
CA GLU A 177 21.97 23.58 3.28
C GLU A 177 22.20 24.03 1.83
N LYS A 178 21.17 24.04 0.99
CA LYS A 178 21.22 24.64 -0.36
C LYS A 178 21.50 26.13 -0.31
N ARG A 179 20.85 26.86 0.61
CA ARG A 179 21.08 28.30 0.77
C ARG A 179 22.51 28.61 1.22
N LYS A 180 23.09 27.77 2.09
CA LYS A 180 24.48 27.90 2.53
C LYS A 180 25.47 27.62 1.41
N GLN A 181 25.24 26.58 0.59
CA GLN A 181 26.06 26.28 -0.59
C GLN A 181 25.98 27.38 -1.65
N GLU A 182 24.81 27.99 -1.85
CA GLU A 182 24.62 29.13 -2.76
C GLU A 182 25.40 30.37 -2.29
N LEU A 183 25.38 30.65 -0.99
CA LEU A 183 26.11 31.77 -0.39
C LEU A 183 27.63 31.55 -0.43
N GLU A 184 28.08 30.32 -0.24
CA GLU A 184 29.50 29.95 -0.36
C GLU A 184 29.99 30.10 -1.81
N LYS A 185 29.18 29.70 -2.80
CA LYS A 185 29.47 29.96 -4.22
C LYS A 185 29.56 31.44 -4.58
N GLN A 186 28.66 32.26 -4.04
CA GLN A 186 28.70 33.71 -4.28
C GLN A 186 29.96 34.34 -3.65
N LEU A 187 30.37 33.86 -2.48
CA LEU A 187 31.56 34.34 -1.78
C LEU A 187 32.88 33.86 -2.42
N GLU A 188 32.86 32.70 -3.10
CA GLU A 188 33.97 32.21 -3.92
C GLU A 188 34.09 32.96 -5.25
N LEU A 189 32.96 33.40 -5.83
CA LEU A 189 32.93 34.29 -7.00
C LEU A 189 33.42 35.71 -6.70
N GLU A 190 33.19 36.24 -5.50
CA GLU A 190 33.66 37.57 -5.08
C GLU A 190 35.16 37.60 -4.72
N LYS A 191 35.78 36.41 -4.53
CA LYS A 191 37.21 36.25 -4.24
C LYS A 191 38.07 35.99 -5.49
N MET A 192 37.47 35.84 -6.67
CA MET A 192 38.16 35.89 -7.97
C MET A 192 38.15 37.30 -8.55
#